data_AF-A0AAZ1WVH1-F1
#
_entry.id   AF-A0AAZ1WVH1-F1
#
_cell.length_a   1.000
_cell.length_b   1.000
_cell.length_c   1.000
_cell.angle_alpha   90.00
_cell.angle_beta   90.00
_cell.angle_gamma   90.00
#
_symmetry.space_group_name_H-M   'P 1'
#
loop_
_entity.id
_entity.type
_entity.pdbx_description
1 polymer ?
#
loop_
_entity_poly.entity_id
_entity_poly.type
_entity_poly.pdbx_seq_one_letter_code
_entity_poly.pdbx_strand_id
1 'polypeptide(L)'
;MPHITPLSPPKTPPEATEQGIGGGGRRELKSLPFISYLSALQKSQLLSDDMVNGVEIRCEEKGSCPAGCHLCRSGNGRTGEQPSPIPVLLEVSRVVPLYSLVQDNITKEALKSATMSSYWCAGKGDVIDNWCRCDLSAFSKDGLPNCSPLRQPILRLSPYLEPSSTMVALEWMDVEPLIGCKVSDYIIQHKRVEDPSEVMYCWNTDEPCFRSSWSERLLFFQNGDEAMSERKMRDFTDRYKNKDV
;
A
#
# COMPACT_ATOMS: atom_id res chain seq x y z
N MET A 1 -58.43 -14.60 -1.74
CA MET A 1 -58.69 -14.95 -0.32
C MET A 1 -57.70 -16.05 0.06
N PRO A 2 -56.94 -15.89 1.15
CA PRO A 2 -57.48 -15.73 2.50
C PRO A 2 -57.15 -14.40 3.20
N HIS A 3 -57.95 -14.12 4.23
CA HIS A 3 -57.88 -13.06 5.23
C HIS A 3 -56.82 -13.36 6.30
N ILE A 4 -56.08 -12.33 6.76
CA ILE A 4 -55.65 -12.19 8.16
C ILE A 4 -55.72 -10.70 8.56
N THR A 5 -56.43 -10.44 9.65
CA THR A 5 -56.74 -9.14 10.24
C THR A 5 -55.57 -8.59 11.07
N PRO A 6 -55.20 -7.29 10.99
CA PRO A 6 -54.21 -6.71 11.89
C PRO A 6 -54.79 -6.42 13.28
N LEU A 7 -54.10 -6.92 14.30
CA LEU A 7 -54.34 -6.64 15.72
C LEU A 7 -53.97 -5.20 16.07
N SER A 8 -54.85 -4.56 16.84
CA SER A 8 -54.75 -3.20 17.37
C SER A 8 -53.57 -2.96 18.33
N PRO A 9 -53.02 -1.73 18.40
CA PRO A 9 -51.85 -1.42 19.21
C PRO A 9 -52.16 -1.40 20.72
N PRO A 10 -51.22 -1.87 21.57
CA PRO A 10 -51.36 -1.77 23.02
C PRO A 10 -51.16 -0.33 23.53
N LYS A 11 -51.89 -0.04 24.60
CA LYS A 11 -52.12 1.25 25.26
C LYS A 11 -50.83 1.88 25.82
N THR A 12 -50.76 3.21 25.75
CA THR A 12 -49.79 4.07 26.46
C THR A 12 -49.94 3.92 27.98
N PRO A 13 -48.84 3.71 28.73
CA PRO A 13 -48.82 3.88 30.18
C PRO A 13 -48.61 5.35 30.60
N PRO A 14 -48.98 5.70 31.85
CA PRO A 14 -49.18 7.08 32.28
C PRO A 14 -47.90 7.83 32.63
N GLU A 15 -47.98 9.14 32.50
CA GLU A 15 -47.03 10.14 32.99
C GLU A 15 -46.82 9.99 34.50
N ALA A 16 -45.58 9.73 34.91
CA ALA A 16 -45.18 9.67 36.31
C ALA A 16 -44.26 10.86 36.61
N THR A 17 -44.76 11.69 37.50
CA THR A 17 -44.21 12.89 38.11
C THR A 17 -42.75 12.78 38.57
N GLU A 18 -42.06 13.90 38.37
CA GLU A 18 -40.75 14.26 38.89
C GLU A 18 -40.65 14.08 40.42
N GLN A 19 -39.73 13.24 40.88
CA GLN A 19 -39.20 13.28 42.24
C GLN A 19 -37.69 13.12 42.20
N GLY A 20 -36.99 14.23 42.48
CA GLY A 20 -35.54 14.27 42.62
C GLY A 20 -35.06 13.63 43.91
N ILE A 21 -34.08 12.74 43.77
CA ILE A 21 -33.14 12.34 44.83
C ILE A 21 -31.75 12.32 44.18
N GLY A 22 -30.82 13.08 44.75
CA GLY A 22 -29.55 13.44 44.13
C GLY A 22 -28.47 12.35 44.11
N GLY A 23 -27.39 12.66 43.38
CA GLY A 23 -26.11 11.98 43.45
C GLY A 23 -25.74 11.19 42.19
N GLY A 24 -24.79 11.72 41.41
CA GLY A 24 -24.11 10.99 40.33
C GLY A 24 -24.62 11.38 38.94
N GLY A 25 -23.88 12.25 38.27
CA GLY A 25 -24.17 12.67 36.89
C GLY A 25 -24.40 11.46 36.01
N ARG A 26 -25.61 11.39 35.43
CA ARG A 26 -25.94 10.53 34.28
C ARG A 26 -24.86 10.75 33.24
N ARG A 27 -23.86 9.87 33.20
CA ARG A 27 -22.99 9.75 32.04
C ARG A 27 -23.91 9.21 30.96
N GLU A 28 -24.36 10.08 30.06
CA GLU A 28 -24.86 9.63 28.77
C GLU A 28 -23.91 8.55 28.27
N LEU A 29 -24.45 7.41 27.84
CA LEU A 29 -23.70 6.36 27.17
C LEU A 29 -23.26 6.93 25.81
N LYS A 30 -22.24 7.79 25.83
CA LYS A 30 -21.61 8.32 24.63
C LYS A 30 -20.88 7.14 24.02
N SER A 31 -21.33 6.71 22.85
CA SER A 31 -20.63 5.73 22.04
C SER A 31 -19.20 6.25 21.81
N LEU A 32 -18.21 5.42 22.12
CA LEU A 32 -16.81 5.75 21.95
C LEU A 32 -16.32 5.20 20.61
N PRO A 33 -15.59 5.99 19.80
CA PRO A 33 -14.90 5.46 18.63
C PRO A 33 -13.92 4.35 19.03
N PHE A 34 -13.78 3.32 18.19
CA PHE A 34 -12.93 2.16 18.47
C PHE A 34 -11.48 2.54 18.82
N ILE A 35 -10.88 3.47 18.06
CA ILE A 35 -9.53 3.97 18.33
C ILE A 35 -9.41 4.68 19.69
N SER A 36 -10.45 5.43 20.09
CA SER A 36 -10.49 6.09 21.40
C SER A 36 -10.63 5.09 22.53
N TYR A 37 -11.41 4.02 22.33
CA TYR A 37 -11.54 2.91 23.28
C TYR A 37 -10.21 2.18 23.48
N LEU A 38 -9.53 1.79 22.41
CA LEU A 38 -8.21 1.15 22.50
C LEU A 38 -7.17 2.07 23.15
N SER A 39 -7.13 3.35 22.78
CA SER A 39 -6.21 4.32 23.39
C SER A 39 -6.48 4.47 24.90
N ALA A 40 -7.74 4.46 25.32
CA ALA A 40 -8.09 4.52 26.74
C ALA A 40 -7.65 3.26 27.48
N LEU A 41 -7.85 2.06 26.89
CA LEU A 41 -7.38 0.80 27.45
C LEU A 41 -5.86 0.79 27.63
N GLN A 42 -5.11 1.19 26.60
CA GLN A 42 -3.64 1.30 26.65
C GLN A 42 -3.16 2.29 27.73
N LYS A 43 -3.85 3.42 27.91
CA LYS A 43 -3.52 4.38 28.99
C LYS A 43 -3.86 3.85 30.38
N SER A 44 -4.93 3.04 30.50
CA SER A 44 -5.32 2.39 31.75
C SER A 44 -4.51 1.13 32.08
N GLN A 45 -3.76 0.61 31.10
CA GLN A 45 -2.98 -0.62 31.16
C GLN A 45 -1.85 -0.60 32.22
N LEU A 46 -1.61 0.55 32.87
CA LEU A 46 -0.81 0.61 34.10
C LEU A 46 -1.43 -0.18 35.28
N LEU A 47 -2.66 -0.70 35.18
CA LEU A 47 -3.34 -1.32 36.33
C LEU A 47 -3.87 -2.76 36.15
N SER A 48 -4.02 -3.34 34.94
CA SER A 48 -4.28 -4.79 34.77
C SER A 48 -4.43 -5.22 33.29
N ASP A 49 -3.73 -6.30 32.92
CA ASP A 49 -3.97 -7.26 31.82
C ASP A 49 -3.26 -7.05 30.45
N ASP A 50 -2.77 -8.17 29.90
CA ASP A 50 -1.94 -8.31 28.69
C ASP A 50 -2.73 -8.14 27.36
N MET A 51 -4.05 -7.96 27.43
CA MET A 51 -4.96 -8.05 26.28
C MET A 51 -4.71 -7.00 25.18
N VAL A 52 -4.13 -5.85 25.49
CA VAL A 52 -3.80 -4.80 24.50
C VAL A 52 -2.28 -4.58 24.36
N ASN A 53 -1.49 -5.56 24.83
CA ASN A 53 -0.04 -5.58 24.65
C ASN A 53 0.31 -5.74 23.16
N GLY A 54 1.32 -5.00 22.68
CA GLY A 54 1.73 -5.00 21.28
C GLY A 54 0.86 -4.16 20.32
N VAL A 55 -0.26 -3.59 20.78
CA VAL A 55 -1.02 -2.62 19.98
C VAL A 55 -0.24 -1.30 19.93
N GLU A 56 -0.07 -0.70 18.74
CA GLU A 56 0.55 0.61 18.57
C GLU A 56 -0.38 1.51 17.76
N ILE A 57 -0.70 2.70 18.29
CA ILE A 57 -1.52 3.71 17.60
C ILE A 57 -0.60 4.83 17.09
N ARG A 58 -0.49 4.97 15.77
CA ARG A 58 0.23 6.07 15.12
C ARG A 58 -0.75 6.97 14.39
N CYS A 59 -0.71 8.27 14.71
CA CYS A 59 -1.57 9.29 14.09
C CYS A 59 -0.72 10.25 13.25
N GLU A 60 -1.20 10.55 12.05
CA GLU A 60 -0.69 11.63 11.19
C GLU A 60 -1.84 12.59 10.89
N GLU A 61 -1.59 13.90 11.03
CA GLU A 61 -2.61 14.93 10.85
C GLU A 61 -2.23 15.83 9.66
N LYS A 62 -3.16 16.01 8.71
CA LYS A 62 -3.06 16.98 7.63
C LYS A 62 -4.04 18.12 7.88
N GLY A 63 -3.52 19.20 8.49
CA GLY A 63 -4.31 20.36 8.91
C GLY A 63 -4.96 20.13 10.27
N SER A 64 -5.10 21.20 11.06
CA SER A 64 -5.51 21.08 12.47
C SER A 64 -7.00 20.75 12.63
N CYS A 65 -7.32 19.90 13.62
CA CYS A 65 -8.67 19.55 14.01
C CYS A 65 -9.48 20.78 14.46
N PRO A 66 -10.64 21.08 13.84
CA PRO A 66 -11.46 22.21 14.24
C PRO A 66 -12.13 22.00 15.60
N ALA A 67 -12.29 23.07 16.38
CA ALA A 67 -12.88 23.01 17.72
C ALA A 67 -14.28 22.37 17.79
N GLY A 68 -15.04 22.42 16.70
CA GLY A 68 -16.37 21.80 16.58
C GLY A 68 -16.37 20.29 16.32
N CYS A 69 -15.21 19.66 16.06
CA CYS A 69 -15.11 18.23 15.78
C CYS A 69 -14.55 17.46 16.98
N HIS A 70 -15.35 16.54 17.54
CA HIS A 70 -14.93 15.72 18.67
C HIS A 70 -14.21 14.42 18.28
N LEU A 71 -14.19 14.05 17.00
CA LEU A 71 -13.61 12.79 16.53
C LEU A 71 -12.09 12.86 16.31
N CYS A 72 -11.59 14.00 15.82
CA CYS A 72 -10.15 14.22 15.62
C CYS A 72 -9.46 14.84 16.85
N ARG A 73 -10.19 15.10 17.93
CA ARG A 73 -9.62 15.71 19.14
C ARG A 73 -8.65 14.74 19.78
N SER A 74 -7.36 15.03 19.68
CA SER A 74 -6.33 14.25 20.36
C SER A 74 -6.39 14.51 21.88
N GLY A 75 -6.40 13.44 22.68
CA GLY A 75 -6.51 13.48 24.14
C GLY A 75 -5.34 14.17 24.87
N ASN A 76 -4.39 14.75 24.13
CA ASN A 76 -3.34 15.61 24.67
C ASN A 76 -3.70 17.09 24.72
N GLY A 77 -4.95 17.50 24.44
CA GLY A 77 -5.61 18.72 24.93
C GLY A 77 -4.85 20.06 24.87
N ARG A 78 -3.75 20.18 24.13
CA ARG A 78 -2.82 21.33 24.21
C ARG A 78 -2.22 21.76 22.88
N THR A 79 -2.41 21.01 21.80
CA THR A 79 -1.93 21.41 20.47
C THR A 79 -3.09 21.85 19.60
N GLY A 80 -3.43 23.13 19.69
CA GLY A 80 -4.05 23.84 18.57
C GLY A 80 -5.56 23.73 18.40
N GLU A 81 -6.35 23.80 19.48
CA GLU A 81 -7.77 24.15 19.35
C GLU A 81 -7.90 25.60 18.86
N GLN A 82 -7.71 25.78 17.56
CA GLN A 82 -8.02 27.01 16.86
C GLN A 82 -9.52 27.01 16.55
N PRO A 83 -10.25 28.10 16.83
CA PRO A 83 -11.68 28.19 16.54
C PRO A 83 -11.98 28.06 15.04
N SER A 84 -11.00 28.32 14.18
CA SER A 84 -11.08 28.11 12.73
C SER A 84 -9.68 27.81 12.15
N PRO A 85 -9.27 26.53 12.06
CA PRO A 85 -7.99 26.18 11.46
C PRO A 85 -7.98 26.51 9.96
N ILE A 86 -6.82 26.89 9.43
CA ILE A 86 -6.65 27.16 8.00
C ILE A 86 -6.70 25.83 7.24
N PRO A 87 -7.59 25.67 6.23
CA PRO A 87 -7.65 24.46 5.44
C PRO A 87 -6.32 24.17 4.73
N VAL A 88 -5.91 22.91 4.72
CA VAL A 88 -4.72 22.45 3.98
C VAL A 88 -5.13 21.63 2.76
N LEU A 89 -4.25 21.56 1.77
CA LEU A 89 -4.47 20.71 0.60
C LEU A 89 -4.45 19.23 1.02
N LEU A 90 -5.58 18.55 0.87
CA LEU A 90 -5.71 17.13 1.18
C LEU A 90 -5.52 16.26 -0.06
N GLU A 91 -6.16 16.64 -1.17
CA GLU A 91 -6.20 15.87 -2.40
C GLU A 91 -6.21 16.81 -3.62
N VAL A 92 -5.53 16.39 -4.69
CA VAL A 92 -5.63 17.01 -6.01
C VAL A 92 -6.54 16.13 -6.87
N SER A 93 -7.80 16.54 -7.03
CA SER A 93 -8.81 15.74 -7.74
C SER A 93 -8.74 15.85 -9.26
N ARG A 94 -8.17 16.94 -9.79
CA ARG A 94 -8.03 17.20 -11.22
C ARG A 94 -6.73 17.95 -11.51
N VAL A 95 -6.06 17.54 -12.56
CA VAL A 95 -4.86 18.20 -13.09
C VAL A 95 -5.08 18.55 -14.55
N VAL A 96 -4.60 19.72 -14.96
CA VAL A 96 -4.61 20.17 -16.35
C VAL A 96 -3.16 20.47 -16.74
N PRO A 97 -2.64 19.91 -17.85
CA PRO A 97 -1.25 20.11 -18.22
C PRO A 97 -0.98 21.56 -18.64
N LEU A 98 0.19 22.09 -18.27
CA LEU A 98 0.53 23.50 -18.53
C LEU A 98 0.60 23.85 -20.02
N TYR A 99 1.00 22.91 -20.89
CA TYR A 99 1.01 23.13 -22.33
C TYR A 99 -0.38 23.41 -22.92
N SER A 100 -1.47 23.11 -22.20
CA SER A 100 -2.82 23.49 -22.63
C SER A 100 -3.07 25.00 -22.61
N LEU A 101 -2.27 25.75 -21.85
CA LEU A 101 -2.37 27.21 -21.73
C LEU A 101 -1.59 27.92 -22.86
N VAL A 102 -0.77 27.19 -23.62
CA VAL A 102 0.02 27.73 -24.73
C VAL A 102 -0.84 27.84 -25.98
N GLN A 103 -0.91 29.04 -26.57
CA GLN A 103 -1.73 29.32 -27.76
C GLN A 103 -1.04 28.92 -29.07
N ASP A 104 0.29 29.11 -29.16
CA ASP A 104 1.07 28.72 -30.32
C ASP A 104 1.23 27.19 -30.40
N ASN A 105 0.83 26.61 -31.53
CA ASN A 105 0.84 25.17 -31.73
C ASN A 105 2.27 24.58 -31.70
N ILE A 106 3.25 25.31 -32.24
CA ILE A 106 4.64 24.82 -32.32
C ILE A 106 5.23 24.71 -30.90
N THR A 107 5.11 25.77 -30.13
CA THR A 107 5.57 25.85 -28.73
C THR A 107 4.81 24.87 -27.84
N LYS A 108 3.50 24.70 -28.07
CA LYS A 108 2.67 23.73 -27.35
C LYS A 108 3.16 22.30 -27.55
N GLU A 109 3.40 21.87 -28.79
CA GLU A 109 3.89 20.51 -29.06
C GLU A 109 5.32 20.30 -28.55
N ALA A 110 6.19 21.32 -28.66
CA ALA A 110 7.55 21.26 -28.09
C ALA A 110 7.53 21.14 -26.55
N LEU A 111 6.64 21.86 -25.87
CA LEU A 111 6.50 21.77 -24.41
C LEU A 111 5.91 20.41 -24.00
N LYS A 112 4.95 19.89 -24.78
CA LYS A 112 4.38 18.56 -24.57
C LYS A 112 5.42 17.47 -24.72
N SER A 113 6.24 17.48 -25.78
CA SER A 113 7.31 16.50 -25.97
C SER A 113 8.37 16.58 -24.86
N ALA A 114 8.81 17.78 -24.48
CA ALA A 114 9.74 17.98 -23.38
C ALA A 114 9.17 17.50 -22.03
N THR A 115 7.87 17.74 -21.77
CA THR A 115 7.18 17.26 -20.57
C THR A 115 7.18 15.72 -20.54
N MET A 116 6.82 15.08 -21.66
CA MET A 116 6.81 13.62 -21.79
C MET A 116 8.21 13.02 -21.59
N SER A 117 9.23 13.63 -22.20
CA SER A 117 10.64 13.26 -22.03
C SER A 117 11.06 13.33 -20.55
N SER A 118 10.73 14.44 -19.88
CA SER A 118 11.10 14.64 -18.47
C SER A 118 10.46 13.61 -17.53
N TYR A 119 9.20 13.24 -17.80
CA TYR A 119 8.44 12.37 -16.93
C TYR A 119 8.74 10.88 -17.17
N TRP A 120 8.80 10.44 -18.43
CA TRP A 120 8.97 9.03 -18.78
C TRP A 120 10.42 8.62 -19.06
N CYS A 121 11.23 9.53 -19.61
CA CYS A 121 12.58 9.24 -20.09
C CYS A 121 13.66 10.01 -19.30
N ALA A 122 13.32 10.50 -18.10
CA ALA A 122 14.21 11.27 -17.22
C ALA A 122 14.88 12.48 -17.88
N GLY A 123 14.28 13.03 -18.95
CA GLY A 123 14.83 14.13 -19.73
C GLY A 123 16.03 13.78 -20.61
N LYS A 124 16.32 12.49 -20.83
CA LYS A 124 17.48 12.02 -21.62
C LYS A 124 17.06 11.17 -22.83
N GLY A 125 15.96 11.54 -23.45
CA GLY A 125 15.42 10.85 -24.61
C GLY A 125 14.00 11.28 -24.93
N ASP A 126 13.55 10.93 -26.12
CA ASP A 126 12.21 11.27 -26.60
C ASP A 126 11.24 10.12 -26.41
N VAL A 127 9.96 10.43 -26.19
CA VAL A 127 8.89 9.42 -26.19
C VAL A 127 8.43 9.22 -27.64
N ILE A 128 8.51 7.97 -28.11
CA ILE A 128 7.98 7.55 -29.40
C ILE A 128 7.00 6.41 -29.14
N ASP A 129 5.75 6.61 -29.53
CA ASP A 129 4.62 5.75 -29.14
C ASP A 129 4.57 5.55 -27.62
N ASN A 130 4.84 4.33 -27.14
CA ASN A 130 4.86 3.99 -25.71
C ASN A 130 6.27 3.71 -25.18
N TRP A 131 7.32 4.08 -25.92
CA TRP A 131 8.71 3.70 -25.62
C TRP A 131 9.60 4.94 -25.57
N CYS A 132 10.67 4.88 -24.78
CA CYS A 132 11.67 5.95 -24.70
C CYS A 132 12.82 5.67 -25.67
N ARG A 133 13.04 6.56 -26.64
CA ARG A 133 14.26 6.61 -27.45
C ARG A 133 15.33 7.38 -26.69
N CYS A 134 16.23 6.67 -26.04
CA CYS A 134 17.29 7.27 -25.23
C CYS A 134 18.37 7.97 -26.07
N ASP A 135 18.84 9.11 -25.58
CA ASP A 135 20.04 9.77 -26.10
C ASP A 135 21.30 8.96 -25.79
N LEU A 136 22.37 9.16 -26.56
CA LEU A 136 23.65 8.46 -26.37
C LEU A 136 24.26 8.65 -24.97
N SER A 137 23.94 9.75 -24.30
CA SER A 137 24.41 10.06 -22.94
C SER A 137 23.67 9.27 -21.84
N ALA A 138 22.60 8.56 -22.20
CA ALA A 138 21.72 7.86 -21.25
C ALA A 138 21.97 6.35 -21.22
N PHE A 139 22.98 5.85 -21.92
CA PHE A 139 23.36 4.44 -21.87
C PHE A 139 24.18 4.14 -20.61
N SER A 140 23.94 2.98 -20.01
CA SER A 140 24.74 2.49 -18.87
C SER A 140 26.14 2.08 -19.31
N LYS A 141 26.98 1.68 -18.35
CA LYS A 141 28.33 1.15 -18.62
C LYS A 141 28.30 -0.10 -19.52
N ASP A 142 27.21 -0.85 -19.47
CA ASP A 142 27.00 -2.08 -20.23
C ASP A 142 26.45 -1.82 -21.64
N GLY A 143 26.27 -0.54 -22.02
CA GLY A 143 25.70 -0.16 -23.31
C GLY A 143 24.20 -0.41 -23.42
N LEU A 144 23.50 -0.55 -22.29
CA LEU A 144 22.04 -0.70 -22.26
C LEU A 144 21.34 0.65 -22.07
N PRO A 145 20.18 0.89 -22.70
CA PRO A 145 19.42 2.12 -22.50
C PRO A 145 18.97 2.29 -21.03
N ASN A 146 19.26 3.44 -20.41
CA ASN A 146 18.93 3.73 -19.00
C ASN A 146 18.17 5.05 -18.80
N CYS A 147 17.51 5.58 -19.84
CA CYS A 147 16.72 6.82 -19.73
C CYS A 147 15.34 6.60 -19.10
N SER A 148 14.72 5.44 -19.27
CA SER A 148 13.46 5.08 -18.59
C SER A 148 13.76 4.35 -17.28
N PRO A 149 13.32 4.85 -16.11
CA PRO A 149 13.65 4.23 -14.83
C PRO A 149 12.91 2.91 -14.64
N LEU A 150 13.66 1.81 -14.44
CA LEU A 150 13.11 0.54 -13.98
C LEU A 150 13.01 0.56 -12.44
N ARG A 151 11.79 0.44 -11.90
CA ARG A 151 11.57 0.41 -10.45
C ARG A 151 11.95 -0.97 -9.88
N GLN A 152 12.40 -1.00 -8.63
CA GLN A 152 12.68 -2.26 -7.95
C GLN A 152 11.36 -2.95 -7.55
N PRO A 153 11.14 -4.21 -7.93
CA PRO A 153 9.97 -4.95 -7.48
C PRO A 153 10.09 -5.25 -5.98
N ILE A 154 9.00 -5.04 -5.25
CA ILE A 154 8.91 -5.33 -3.82
C ILE A 154 8.24 -6.69 -3.67
N LEU A 155 9.02 -7.68 -3.24
CA LEU A 155 8.53 -9.01 -2.91
C LEU A 155 7.98 -9.01 -1.48
N ARG A 156 6.75 -9.47 -1.30
CA ARG A 156 6.06 -9.55 0.01
C ARG A 156 5.42 -10.91 0.22
N LEU A 157 5.16 -11.26 1.48
CA LEU A 157 4.27 -12.38 1.80
C LEU A 157 2.84 -12.05 1.36
N SER A 158 2.09 -13.06 0.92
CA SER A 158 0.67 -12.88 0.63
C SER A 158 -0.09 -12.54 1.91
N PRO A 159 -0.92 -11.48 1.93
CA PRO A 159 -1.69 -11.11 3.11
C PRO A 159 -2.86 -12.08 3.39
N TYR A 160 -3.21 -12.95 2.43
CA TYR A 160 -4.32 -13.89 2.55
C TYR A 160 -3.88 -15.32 2.90
N LEU A 161 -2.58 -15.62 2.77
CA LEU A 161 -2.01 -16.94 2.98
C LEU A 161 -0.87 -16.84 3.97
N GLU A 162 -1.17 -17.13 5.23
CA GLU A 162 -0.15 -17.25 6.28
C GLU A 162 0.82 -18.39 5.95
N PRO A 163 2.14 -18.18 6.14
CA PRO A 163 3.12 -19.23 5.91
C PRO A 163 2.93 -20.39 6.87
N SER A 164 3.15 -21.60 6.38
CA SER A 164 3.16 -22.83 7.18
C SER A 164 4.50 -23.53 7.09
N SER A 165 4.68 -24.62 7.83
CA SER A 165 5.89 -25.44 7.78
C SER A 165 6.21 -26.02 6.39
N THR A 166 5.25 -25.99 5.46
CA THR A 166 5.43 -26.56 4.11
C THR A 166 4.99 -25.63 2.98
N MET A 167 4.50 -24.42 3.29
CA MET A 167 3.99 -23.49 2.28
C MET A 167 4.41 -22.06 2.60
N VAL A 168 4.92 -21.38 1.59
CA VAL A 168 5.13 -19.93 1.61
C VAL A 168 4.55 -19.34 0.33
N ALA A 169 3.72 -18.31 0.48
CA ALA A 169 3.09 -17.59 -0.62
C ALA A 169 3.70 -16.19 -0.74
N LEU A 170 4.16 -15.84 -1.94
CA LEU A 170 4.83 -14.58 -2.24
C LEU A 170 4.07 -13.81 -3.33
N GLU A 171 3.99 -12.50 -3.16
CA GLU A 171 3.35 -11.58 -4.08
C GLU A 171 4.30 -10.45 -4.48
N TRP A 172 4.17 -9.95 -5.70
CA TRP A 172 4.75 -8.68 -6.14
C TRP A 172 3.83 -7.98 -7.14
N MET A 173 3.95 -6.66 -7.20
CA MET A 173 3.29 -5.83 -8.21
C MET A 173 4.23 -5.63 -9.40
N ASP A 174 3.67 -5.63 -10.60
CA ASP A 174 4.43 -5.34 -11.80
C ASP A 174 5.00 -3.92 -11.76
N VAL A 175 6.28 -3.79 -12.08
CA VAL A 175 7.01 -2.52 -12.12
C VAL A 175 7.06 -1.90 -13.52
N GLU A 176 6.46 -2.56 -14.52
CA GLU A 176 6.39 -2.03 -15.87
C GLU A 176 5.60 -0.71 -15.94
N PRO A 177 6.20 0.38 -16.43
CA PRO A 177 5.48 1.63 -16.65
C PRO A 177 4.59 1.56 -17.89
N LEU A 178 3.57 2.44 -17.93
CA LEU A 178 2.72 2.61 -19.11
C LEU A 178 3.52 3.00 -20.36
N ILE A 179 4.53 3.88 -20.19
CA ILE A 179 5.44 4.33 -21.24
C ILE A 179 6.88 4.16 -20.76
N GLY A 180 7.75 3.66 -21.63
CA GLY A 180 9.19 3.56 -21.36
C GLY A 180 9.69 2.12 -21.43
N CYS A 181 10.37 1.67 -20.37
CA CYS A 181 10.93 0.33 -20.28
C CYS A 181 9.83 -0.74 -20.25
N LYS A 182 10.19 -1.95 -20.70
CA LYS A 182 9.32 -3.12 -20.71
C LYS A 182 9.98 -4.24 -19.92
N VAL A 183 9.21 -4.89 -19.07
CA VAL A 183 9.70 -5.96 -18.22
C VAL A 183 9.64 -7.25 -19.02
N SER A 184 10.81 -7.77 -19.39
CA SER A 184 10.89 -9.05 -20.10
C SER A 184 10.78 -10.25 -19.17
N ASP A 185 11.26 -10.13 -17.93
CA ASP A 185 11.30 -11.24 -16.99
C ASP A 185 11.45 -10.80 -15.53
N TYR A 186 11.09 -11.70 -14.60
CA TYR A 186 11.27 -11.55 -13.16
C TYR A 186 12.15 -12.68 -12.61
N ILE A 187 13.34 -12.33 -12.11
CA ILE A 187 14.29 -13.31 -11.58
C ILE A 187 14.09 -13.48 -10.07
N ILE A 188 13.69 -14.69 -9.65
CA ILE A 188 13.49 -15.03 -8.25
C ILE A 188 14.45 -16.16 -7.87
N GLN A 189 15.24 -15.93 -6.83
CA GLN A 189 16.16 -16.90 -6.26
C GLN A 189 15.76 -17.20 -4.82
N HIS A 190 15.83 -18.46 -4.41
CA HIS A 190 15.54 -18.89 -3.04
C HIS A 190 16.58 -19.90 -2.57
N LYS A 191 17.03 -19.74 -1.31
CA LYS A 191 17.92 -20.68 -0.64
C LYS A 191 17.48 -20.83 0.80
N ARG A 192 17.35 -22.08 1.28
CA ARG A 192 17.24 -22.37 2.71
C ARG A 192 18.64 -22.28 3.31
N VAL A 193 18.82 -21.42 4.30
CA VAL A 193 20.09 -21.24 5.00
C VAL A 193 20.01 -22.00 6.31
N GLU A 194 20.90 -22.98 6.49
CA GLU A 194 21.01 -23.76 7.73
C GLU A 194 22.06 -23.15 8.69
N ASP A 195 23.15 -22.59 8.13
CA ASP A 195 24.21 -21.89 8.88
C ASP A 195 24.35 -20.43 8.39
N PRO A 196 24.28 -19.42 9.28
CA PRO A 196 24.46 -18.00 8.95
C PRO A 196 25.78 -17.65 8.23
N SER A 197 26.80 -18.50 8.30
CA SER A 197 28.07 -18.31 7.59
C SER A 197 28.01 -18.63 6.09
N GLU A 198 27.01 -19.40 5.64
CA GLU A 198 26.80 -19.72 4.22
C GLU A 198 26.12 -18.60 3.42
N VAL A 199 25.65 -17.55 4.09
CA VAL A 199 24.85 -16.47 3.49
C VAL A 199 25.68 -15.62 2.54
N MET A 200 27.00 -15.53 2.76
CA MET A 200 27.89 -14.63 2.01
C MET A 200 28.32 -15.17 0.63
N TYR A 201 28.22 -16.48 0.40
CA TYR A 201 28.72 -17.11 -0.82
C TYR A 201 27.75 -17.06 -2.01
N CYS A 202 26.47 -16.76 -1.81
CA CYS A 202 25.48 -16.74 -2.90
C CYS A 202 25.30 -15.39 -3.59
N TRP A 203 25.85 -14.30 -3.05
CA TRP A 203 25.63 -12.95 -3.61
C TRP A 203 26.78 -12.45 -4.48
N ASN A 204 27.94 -13.11 -4.44
CA ASN A 204 29.19 -12.61 -5.03
C ASN A 204 29.81 -13.53 -6.09
N THR A 205 29.15 -14.61 -6.46
CA THR A 205 29.61 -15.51 -7.53
C THR A 205 28.51 -15.65 -8.56
N ASP A 206 28.88 -15.59 -9.84
CA ASP A 206 28.04 -16.00 -10.98
C ASP A 206 27.72 -17.51 -10.95
N GLU A 207 27.88 -18.19 -9.80
CA GLU A 207 27.52 -19.60 -9.64
C GLU A 207 26.05 -19.73 -9.20
N PRO A 208 25.27 -20.63 -9.82
CA PRO A 208 23.91 -20.90 -9.39
C PRO A 208 23.92 -21.44 -7.96
N CYS A 209 23.29 -20.73 -7.02
CA CYS A 209 23.01 -21.29 -5.69
C CYS A 209 21.92 -22.36 -5.78
N PHE A 210 22.26 -23.51 -6.38
CA PHE A 210 21.45 -24.71 -6.39
C PHE A 210 22.03 -25.74 -5.44
N ARG A 211 21.47 -25.79 -4.23
CA ARG A 211 21.32 -27.05 -3.49
C ARG A 211 20.29 -26.90 -2.37
N SER A 212 19.12 -27.47 -2.59
CA SER A 212 18.37 -28.21 -1.57
C SER A 212 17.28 -29.02 -2.25
N SER A 213 17.10 -30.24 -1.77
CA SER A 213 16.00 -31.13 -2.11
C SER A 213 14.73 -30.59 -1.44
N TRP A 214 13.73 -30.17 -2.21
CA TRP A 214 12.53 -29.52 -1.66
C TRP A 214 11.40 -30.50 -1.36
N SER A 215 10.82 -30.35 -0.18
CA SER A 215 9.49 -30.85 0.23
C SER A 215 8.52 -29.70 0.58
N GLU A 216 8.87 -28.45 0.30
CA GLU A 216 8.04 -27.27 0.60
C GLU A 216 7.52 -26.65 -0.70
N ARG A 217 6.25 -26.26 -0.74
CA ARG A 217 5.56 -25.73 -1.92
C ARG A 217 5.59 -24.19 -1.86
N LEU A 218 6.44 -23.58 -2.70
CA LEU A 218 6.44 -22.13 -2.92
C LEU A 218 5.32 -21.77 -3.92
N LEU A 219 4.50 -20.79 -3.55
CA LEU A 219 3.46 -20.24 -4.43
C LEU A 219 3.79 -18.79 -4.78
N PHE A 220 3.75 -18.46 -6.07
CA PHE A 220 4.08 -17.15 -6.59
C PHE A 220 2.86 -16.52 -7.25
N PHE A 221 2.58 -15.26 -6.91
CA PHE A 221 1.45 -14.52 -7.43
C PHE A 221 1.94 -13.16 -7.96
N GLN A 222 1.63 -12.86 -9.20
CA GLN A 222 1.91 -11.56 -9.82
C GLN A 222 0.61 -10.76 -9.88
N ASN A 223 0.65 -9.49 -9.46
CA ASN A 223 -0.52 -8.58 -9.50
C ASN A 223 -1.77 -9.06 -8.74
N GLY A 224 -1.64 -10.02 -7.83
CA GLY A 224 -2.78 -10.59 -7.11
C GLY A 224 -3.68 -11.51 -7.95
N ASP A 225 -3.24 -11.90 -9.16
CA ASP A 225 -3.93 -12.89 -10.02
C ASP A 225 -3.71 -14.33 -9.53
N GLU A 226 -4.34 -15.33 -10.16
CA GLU A 226 -4.16 -16.76 -9.85
C GLU A 226 -2.68 -17.20 -9.81
N ALA A 227 -2.37 -18.19 -8.97
CA ALA A 227 -1.02 -18.71 -8.76
C ALA A 227 -0.30 -18.97 -10.10
N MET A 228 0.89 -18.40 -10.25
CA MET A 228 1.70 -18.60 -11.44
C MET A 228 2.01 -20.09 -11.57
N SER A 229 1.53 -20.71 -12.66
CA SER A 229 1.66 -22.14 -12.91
C SER A 229 3.13 -22.60 -12.85
N GLU A 230 3.37 -23.75 -12.19
CA GLU A 230 4.67 -24.44 -12.14
C GLU A 230 5.33 -24.61 -13.52
N ARG A 231 4.54 -24.62 -14.61
CA ARG A 231 5.03 -24.76 -15.97
C ARG A 231 5.72 -23.47 -16.47
N LYS A 232 5.20 -22.30 -16.10
CA LYS A 232 5.81 -20.98 -16.39
C LYS A 232 7.07 -20.75 -15.55
N MET A 233 7.11 -21.35 -14.36
CA MET A 233 8.27 -21.34 -13.47
C MET A 233 9.38 -22.32 -13.90
N ARG A 234 9.02 -23.47 -14.46
CA ARG A 234 9.99 -24.40 -15.07
C ARG A 234 10.65 -23.82 -16.32
N ASP A 235 9.89 -23.17 -17.21
CA ASP A 235 10.46 -22.44 -18.36
C ASP A 235 11.40 -21.29 -17.95
N PHE A 236 11.21 -20.72 -16.76
CA PHE A 236 12.10 -19.72 -16.18
C PHE A 236 13.40 -20.35 -15.65
N THR A 237 13.30 -21.51 -14.99
CA THR A 237 14.46 -22.23 -14.44
C THR A 237 15.30 -22.93 -15.51
N ASP A 238 14.65 -23.49 -16.54
CA ASP A 238 15.32 -24.24 -17.60
C ASP A 238 16.01 -23.32 -18.63
N ARG A 239 15.56 -22.06 -18.80
CA ARG A 239 16.26 -21.07 -19.64
C ARG A 239 17.63 -20.67 -19.09
N TYR A 240 17.87 -20.83 -17.79
CA TYR A 240 19.16 -20.56 -17.16
C TYR A 240 20.06 -21.79 -17.05
N LYS A 241 19.53 -23.01 -17.19
CA LYS A 241 20.35 -24.24 -17.26
C LYS A 241 21.02 -24.46 -18.61
N ASN A 242 20.55 -23.79 -19.66
CA ASN A 242 21.03 -24.00 -21.05
C ASN A 242 21.93 -22.86 -21.58
N LYS A 243 22.44 -21.97 -20.72
CA LYS A 243 23.41 -20.93 -21.12
C LYS A 243 24.88 -21.30 -20.87
N ASP A 244 25.15 -22.51 -20.37
CA ASP A 244 26.50 -23.08 -20.33
C ASP A 244 26.75 -23.99 -21.55
N VAL A 245 26.93 -23.38 -22.72
CA VAL A 245 27.74 -23.92 -23.84
C VAL A 245 28.52 -22.77 -24.46
#